data_AF-A0A7K4HLL3-F1
#
_entry.id   AF-A0A7K4HLL3-F1
#
_cell.length_a   1.000
_cell.length_b   1.000
_cell.length_c   1.000
_cell.angle_alpha   90.00
_cell.angle_beta   90.00
_cell.angle_gamma   90.00
#
_symmetry.space_group_name_H-M   'P 1'
#
loop_
_entity.id
_entity.type
_entity.pdbx_description
1 polymer ?
#
loop_
_entity_poly.entity_id
_entity_poly.type
_entity_poly.pdbx_seq_one_letter_code
_entity_poly.pdbx_strand_id
1 'polypeptide(L)'
;MSPYGTVLAVVLVAMAIAFVALVRERDDLHRLLLTDLAEIVALAIIALVATDLAEALILPGLVVGISELMALSEVYLVKEGLRSVPERLMHIEVMDSAPAILAVALVIYGIVLSGFSGGAVAGCGLLFWFFCKGHDEAFEIIETASGYAWALWIVAFFVFMIAPAYWLFAVMLAGGGILLKVMAKMALVGTMRGGRDV
;
A
#
# COMPACT_ATOMS: atom_id res chain seq x y z
N MET A 1 -11.40 10.88 -32.17
CA MET A 1 -11.13 9.71 -31.30
C MET A 1 -11.94 9.87 -30.03
N SER A 2 -12.52 8.79 -29.50
CA SER A 2 -13.13 8.81 -28.16
C SER A 2 -12.06 9.19 -27.12
N PRO A 3 -12.39 9.99 -26.08
CA PRO A 3 -11.44 10.36 -25.03
C PRO A 3 -10.74 9.13 -24.41
N TYR A 4 -11.43 8.01 -24.26
CA TYR A 4 -10.87 6.74 -23.78
C TYR A 4 -9.80 6.17 -24.73
N GLY A 5 -10.02 6.27 -26.04
CA GLY A 5 -9.05 5.81 -27.04
C GLY A 5 -7.76 6.63 -27.03
N THR A 6 -7.86 7.93 -26.76
CA THR A 6 -6.70 8.81 -26.61
C THR A 6 -5.89 8.46 -25.36
N VAL A 7 -6.56 8.27 -24.21
CA VAL A 7 -5.88 7.91 -22.95
C VAL A 7 -5.22 6.54 -23.08
N LEU A 8 -5.90 5.54 -23.63
CA LEU A 8 -5.33 4.22 -23.87
C LEU A 8 -4.08 4.29 -24.77
N ALA A 9 -4.14 5.06 -25.86
CA ALA A 9 -3.00 5.23 -26.75
C ALA A 9 -1.79 5.86 -26.03
N VAL A 10 -2.02 6.90 -25.21
CA VAL A 10 -0.97 7.55 -24.41
C VAL A 10 -0.35 6.56 -23.43
N VAL A 11 -1.16 5.80 -22.71
CA VAL A 11 -0.67 4.82 -21.72
C VAL A 11 0.11 3.68 -22.39
N LEU A 12 -0.33 3.19 -23.56
CA LEU A 12 0.41 2.18 -24.32
C LEU A 12 1.75 2.71 -24.84
N VAL A 13 1.80 3.96 -25.30
CA VAL A 13 3.07 4.59 -25.71
C VAL A 13 3.99 4.77 -24.50
N ALA A 14 3.47 5.24 -23.36
CA ALA A 14 4.23 5.36 -22.12
C ALA A 14 4.79 4.00 -21.68
N MET A 15 4.00 2.93 -21.78
CA MET A 15 4.43 1.57 -21.47
C MET A 15 5.57 1.11 -22.38
N ALA A 16 5.45 1.35 -23.70
CA ALA A 16 6.51 1.02 -24.64
C ALA A 16 7.80 1.79 -24.34
N ILE A 17 7.70 3.09 -23.99
CA ILE A 17 8.86 3.90 -23.60
C ILE A 17 9.52 3.35 -22.33
N ALA A 18 8.73 3.05 -21.30
CA ALA A 18 9.23 2.49 -20.04
C ALA A 18 9.96 1.16 -20.27
N PHE A 19 9.38 0.28 -21.10
CA PHE A 19 10.00 -1.01 -21.41
C PHE A 19 11.30 -0.87 -22.23
N VAL A 20 11.33 0.04 -23.20
CA VAL A 20 12.55 0.32 -23.98
C VAL A 20 13.64 0.93 -23.09
N ALA A 21 13.28 1.82 -22.17
CA ALA A 21 14.21 2.37 -21.20
C ALA A 21 14.77 1.25 -20.31
N LEU A 22 13.91 0.37 -19.77
CA LEU A 22 14.30 -0.75 -18.92
C LEU A 22 15.29 -1.70 -19.60
N VAL A 23 15.09 -2.00 -20.89
CA VAL A 23 15.98 -2.88 -21.67
C VAL A 23 17.33 -2.23 -21.97
N ARG A 24 17.37 -0.91 -22.10
CA ARG A 24 18.59 -0.16 -22.43
C ARG A 24 19.44 0.16 -21.20
N GLU A 25 18.82 0.25 -20.03
CA GLU A 25 19.48 0.63 -18.80
C GLU A 25 20.51 -0.43 -18.36
N ARG A 26 21.66 0.05 -17.87
CA ARG A 26 22.78 -0.80 -17.46
C ARG A 26 23.07 -0.72 -15.96
N ASP A 27 22.68 0.38 -15.30
CA ASP A 27 22.81 0.51 -13.85
C ASP A 27 21.65 -0.22 -13.15
N ASP A 28 21.99 -1.11 -12.21
CA ASP A 28 21.00 -1.96 -11.53
C ASP A 28 19.98 -1.15 -10.72
N LEU A 29 20.39 -0.02 -10.13
CA LEU A 29 19.50 0.83 -9.36
C LEU A 29 18.53 1.59 -10.26
N HIS A 30 19.04 2.15 -11.37
CA HIS A 30 18.17 2.81 -12.36
C HIS A 30 17.19 1.81 -12.99
N ARG A 31 17.62 0.56 -13.19
CA ARG A 31 16.76 -0.49 -13.71
C ARG A 31 15.63 -0.86 -12.74
N LEU A 32 15.88 -0.84 -11.43
CA LEU A 32 14.84 -0.99 -10.41
C LEU A 32 13.84 0.17 -10.45
N LEU A 33 14.32 1.43 -10.52
CA LEU A 33 13.44 2.60 -10.68
C LEU A 33 12.59 2.55 -11.96
N LEU A 34 13.16 2.07 -13.06
CA LEU A 34 12.43 1.89 -14.32
C LEU A 34 11.40 0.76 -14.24
N THR A 35 11.60 -0.22 -13.35
CA THR A 35 10.64 -1.29 -13.08
C THR A 35 9.44 -0.73 -12.31
N ASP A 36 9.65 0.07 -11.27
CA ASP A 36 8.58 0.80 -10.57
C ASP A 36 7.82 1.74 -11.51
N LEU A 37 8.51 2.44 -12.42
CA LEU A 37 7.86 3.27 -13.44
C LEU A 37 6.96 2.43 -14.36
N ALA A 38 7.42 1.25 -14.79
CA ALA A 38 6.62 0.34 -15.60
C ALA A 38 5.40 -0.19 -14.82
N GLU A 39 5.54 -0.46 -13.51
CA GLU A 39 4.43 -0.84 -12.64
C GLU A 39 3.35 0.25 -12.59
N ILE A 40 3.73 1.51 -12.35
CA ILE A 40 2.77 2.63 -12.31
C ILE A 40 2.01 2.75 -13.65
N VAL A 41 2.70 2.59 -14.78
CA VAL A 41 2.05 2.63 -16.10
C VAL A 41 1.13 1.40 -16.30
N ALA A 42 1.50 0.23 -15.78
CA ALA A 42 0.66 -0.97 -15.81
C ALA A 42 -0.62 -0.77 -14.95
N LEU A 43 -0.49 -0.15 -13.78
CA LEU A 43 -1.62 0.21 -12.94
C LEU A 43 -2.57 1.19 -13.63
N ALA A 44 -2.06 2.10 -14.45
CA ALA A 44 -2.89 2.98 -15.29
C ALA A 44 -3.70 2.18 -16.35
N ILE A 45 -3.12 1.12 -16.93
CA ILE A 45 -3.85 0.21 -17.83
C ILE A 45 -4.96 -0.53 -17.07
N ILE A 46 -4.67 -1.02 -15.87
CA ILE A 46 -5.66 -1.69 -15.02
C ILE A 46 -6.80 -0.71 -14.67
N ALA A 47 -6.46 0.53 -14.30
CA ALA A 47 -7.44 1.58 -14.01
C ALA A 47 -8.36 1.91 -15.21
N LEU A 48 -7.82 1.87 -16.43
CA LEU A 48 -8.59 2.07 -17.67
C LEU A 48 -9.66 1.00 -17.91
N VAL A 49 -9.52 -0.21 -17.31
CA VAL A 49 -10.53 -1.26 -17.37
C VAL A 49 -11.79 -0.88 -16.58
N ALA A 50 -11.67 0.03 -15.60
CA ALA A 50 -12.79 0.64 -14.86
C ALA A 50 -13.81 -0.38 -14.30
N THR A 51 -13.29 -1.48 -13.74
CA THR A 51 -14.10 -2.51 -13.05
C THR A 51 -13.81 -2.50 -11.56
N ASP A 52 -14.76 -2.96 -10.74
CA ASP A 52 -14.57 -3.12 -9.29
C ASP A 52 -13.35 -4.00 -8.97
N LEU A 53 -13.06 -4.99 -9.83
CA LEU A 53 -11.87 -5.83 -9.71
C LEU A 53 -10.58 -5.04 -9.99
N ALA A 54 -10.59 -4.14 -10.98
CA ALA A 54 -9.45 -3.27 -11.26
C ALA A 54 -9.17 -2.31 -10.09
N GLU A 55 -10.22 -1.74 -9.49
CA GLU A 55 -10.08 -0.90 -8.30
C GLU A 55 -9.45 -1.66 -7.13
N ALA A 56 -9.86 -2.93 -6.93
CA ALA A 56 -9.30 -3.79 -5.89
C ALA A 56 -7.81 -4.17 -6.13
N LEU A 57 -7.34 -4.15 -7.39
CA LEU A 57 -5.95 -4.45 -7.75
C LEU A 57 -5.02 -3.23 -7.71
N ILE A 58 -5.56 -2.02 -7.89
CA ILE A 58 -4.76 -0.78 -7.88
C ILE A 58 -4.16 -0.51 -6.50
N LEU A 59 -4.95 -0.67 -5.43
CA LEU A 59 -4.50 -0.41 -4.05
C LEU A 59 -3.31 -1.29 -3.62
N PRO A 60 -3.35 -2.64 -3.75
CA PRO A 60 -2.20 -3.46 -3.39
C PRO A 60 -0.99 -3.19 -4.28
N GLY A 61 -1.17 -2.92 -5.58
CA GLY A 61 -0.07 -2.53 -6.46
C GLY A 61 0.62 -1.25 -5.98
N LEU A 62 -0.14 -0.18 -5.74
CA LEU A 62 0.41 1.07 -5.20
C LEU A 62 1.16 0.87 -3.87
N VAL A 63 0.65 0.03 -2.97
CA VAL A 63 1.32 -0.27 -1.70
C VAL A 63 2.64 -1.03 -1.89
N VAL A 64 2.69 -1.95 -2.86
CA VAL A 64 3.91 -2.66 -3.24
C VAL A 64 4.93 -1.69 -3.82
N GLY A 65 4.55 -0.89 -4.83
CA GLY A 65 5.45 0.10 -5.43
C GLY A 65 5.98 1.13 -4.43
N ILE A 66 5.17 1.60 -3.48
CA ILE A 66 5.67 2.50 -2.41
C ILE A 66 6.69 1.77 -1.52
N SER A 67 6.45 0.49 -1.20
CA SER A 67 7.38 -0.29 -0.39
C SER A 67 8.72 -0.54 -1.11
N GLU A 68 8.67 -0.76 -2.42
CA GLU A 68 9.85 -0.92 -3.28
C GLU A 68 10.64 0.40 -3.35
N LEU A 69 9.98 1.52 -3.66
CA LEU A 69 10.63 2.85 -3.66
C LEU A 69 11.28 3.21 -2.32
N MET A 70 10.65 2.87 -1.20
CA MET A 70 11.24 3.08 0.13
C MET A 70 12.51 2.24 0.31
N ALA A 71 12.47 0.95 -0.06
CA ALA A 71 13.65 0.08 0.01
C ALA A 71 14.77 0.56 -0.93
N LEU A 72 14.44 1.00 -2.14
CA LEU A 72 15.38 1.57 -3.10
C LEU A 72 16.02 2.86 -2.58
N SER A 73 15.27 3.68 -1.85
CA SER A 73 15.79 4.90 -1.22
C SER A 73 16.89 4.58 -0.20
N GLU A 74 16.68 3.54 0.62
CA GLU A 74 17.71 3.06 1.57
C GLU A 74 18.95 2.52 0.85
N VAL A 75 18.75 1.73 -0.22
CA VAL A 75 19.86 1.23 -1.05
C VAL A 75 20.63 2.39 -1.69
N TYR A 76 19.94 3.44 -2.15
CA TYR A 76 20.56 4.62 -2.74
C TYR A 76 21.39 5.41 -1.73
N LEU A 77 20.86 5.67 -0.54
CA LEU A 77 21.59 6.35 0.55
C LEU A 77 22.87 5.61 0.93
N VAL A 78 22.82 4.27 0.97
CA VAL A 78 24.00 3.43 1.23
C VAL A 78 24.99 3.51 0.06
N LYS A 79 24.53 3.44 -1.19
CA LYS A 79 25.38 3.51 -2.40
C LYS A 79 26.14 4.84 -2.50
N GLU A 80 25.49 5.96 -2.18
CA GLU A 80 26.08 7.30 -2.22
C GLU A 80 26.86 7.66 -0.95
N GLY A 81 26.90 6.78 0.05
CA GLY A 81 27.58 7.05 1.33
C GLY A 81 26.92 8.15 2.16
N LEU A 82 25.66 8.50 1.87
CA LEU A 82 24.90 9.59 2.49
C LEU A 82 24.23 9.16 3.81
N ARG A 83 24.96 8.44 4.68
CA ARG A 83 24.50 8.14 6.04
C ARG A 83 24.66 9.36 6.93
N SER A 84 23.80 10.35 6.75
CA SER A 84 23.43 11.25 7.84
C SER A 84 22.24 10.63 8.55
N VAL A 85 22.47 9.83 9.59
CA VAL A 85 21.40 9.35 10.46
C VAL A 85 20.79 10.58 11.15
N PRO A 86 19.52 10.98 10.89
CA PRO A 86 18.85 11.87 11.80
C PRO A 86 18.35 11.01 12.96
N GLU A 87 18.81 11.25 14.19
CA GLU A 87 18.42 10.52 15.41
C GLU A 87 16.93 10.60 15.77
N ARG A 88 16.07 11.15 14.91
CA ARG A 88 14.62 11.25 15.13
C ARG A 88 13.88 11.35 13.80
N LEU A 89 13.40 10.22 13.30
CA LEU A 89 12.41 10.23 12.23
C LEU A 89 11.06 10.76 12.77
N MET A 90 10.73 11.99 12.37
CA MET A 90 9.37 12.53 12.26
C MET A 90 8.53 12.51 13.55
N HIS A 91 8.80 13.46 14.46
CA HIS A 91 7.80 13.95 15.43
C HIS A 91 6.74 14.80 14.70
N ILE A 92 5.78 14.13 14.06
CA ILE A 92 4.53 14.72 13.60
C ILE A 92 3.63 14.91 14.83
N GLU A 93 3.47 16.15 15.27
CA GLU A 93 2.67 16.58 16.43
C GLU A 93 1.19 16.18 16.34
N VAL A 94 0.69 16.05 15.10
CA VAL A 94 -0.70 15.63 14.82
C VAL A 94 -0.98 14.20 15.29
N MET A 95 0.03 13.31 15.32
CA MET A 95 -0.12 11.93 15.81
C MET A 95 -0.30 11.85 17.32
N ASP A 96 0.14 12.85 18.08
CA ASP A 96 0.05 12.86 19.56
C ASP A 96 -1.19 13.60 20.05
N SER A 97 -1.67 14.61 19.31
CA SER A 97 -2.66 15.58 19.81
C SER A 97 -4.08 15.41 19.25
N ALA A 98 -4.26 14.93 18.03
CA ALA A 98 -5.58 14.78 17.41
C ALA A 98 -5.92 13.40 16.79
N PRO A 99 -5.31 12.28 17.19
CA PRO A 99 -5.43 11.06 16.40
C PRO A 99 -6.82 10.42 16.46
N ALA A 100 -7.45 10.41 17.65
CA ALA A 100 -8.78 9.85 17.82
C ALA A 100 -9.85 10.65 17.04
N ILE A 101 -9.70 11.97 16.94
CA ILE A 101 -10.65 12.83 16.24
C ILE A 101 -10.58 12.57 14.73
N LEU A 102 -9.37 12.50 14.18
CA LEU A 102 -9.18 12.22 12.75
C LEU A 102 -9.66 10.81 12.39
N ALA A 103 -9.37 9.81 13.24
CA ALA A 103 -9.87 8.45 13.06
C ALA A 103 -11.39 8.38 13.03
N VAL A 104 -12.06 9.03 13.99
CA VAL A 104 -13.52 9.08 14.07
C VAL A 104 -14.11 9.80 12.85
N ALA A 105 -13.51 10.92 12.43
CA ALA A 105 -13.93 11.63 11.23
C ALA A 105 -13.80 10.76 9.97
N LEU A 106 -12.70 10.02 9.81
CA LEU A 106 -12.47 9.09 8.70
C LEU A 106 -13.46 7.92 8.73
N VAL A 107 -13.76 7.35 9.89
CA VAL A 107 -14.76 6.28 10.04
C VAL A 107 -16.15 6.78 9.66
N ILE A 108 -16.58 7.92 10.21
CA ILE A 108 -17.89 8.50 9.91
C ILE A 108 -18.00 8.84 8.42
N TYR A 109 -16.97 9.48 7.87
CA TYR A 109 -16.94 9.83 6.46
C TYR A 109 -16.94 8.59 5.55
N GLY A 110 -16.19 7.56 5.91
CA GLY A 110 -16.17 6.28 5.18
C GLY A 110 -17.48 5.49 5.27
N ILE A 111 -18.25 5.64 6.35
CA ILE A 111 -19.61 5.06 6.45
C ILE A 111 -20.60 5.83 5.57
N VAL A 112 -20.48 7.15 5.50
CA VAL A 112 -21.32 8.00 4.64
C VAL A 112 -21.00 7.75 3.17
N LEU A 113 -19.73 7.55 2.83
CA LEU A 113 -19.30 7.16 1.51
C LEU A 113 -19.71 5.69 1.29
N SER A 114 -20.73 5.41 0.48
CA SER A 114 -21.13 4.02 0.22
C SER A 114 -20.17 3.32 -0.76
N GLY A 115 -20.02 2.00 -0.65
CA GLY A 115 -19.24 1.18 -1.59
C GLY A 115 -17.84 0.83 -1.09
N PHE A 116 -16.98 0.34 -2.00
CA PHE A 116 -15.62 -0.13 -1.69
C PHE A 116 -14.74 0.99 -1.12
N SER A 117 -14.80 2.18 -1.71
CA SER A 117 -14.02 3.35 -1.29
C SER A 117 -14.37 3.80 0.13
N GLY A 118 -15.64 3.69 0.51
CA GLY A 118 -16.10 3.98 1.87
C GLY A 118 -15.58 3.01 2.90
N GLY A 119 -15.65 1.71 2.59
CA GLY A 119 -15.05 0.66 3.40
C GLY A 119 -13.54 0.85 3.58
N ALA A 120 -12.83 1.26 2.53
CA ALA A 120 -11.41 1.58 2.60
C ALA A 120 -11.12 2.78 3.52
N VAL A 121 -11.89 3.87 3.39
CA VAL A 121 -11.72 5.08 4.21
C VAL A 121 -12.07 4.84 5.67
N ALA A 122 -13.15 4.10 5.94
CA ALA A 122 -13.53 3.72 7.30
C ALA A 122 -12.50 2.77 7.92
N GLY A 123 -12.01 1.80 7.16
CA GLY A 123 -10.92 0.92 7.55
C GLY A 123 -9.67 1.72 7.92
N CYS A 124 -9.22 2.64 7.06
CA CYS A 124 -8.08 3.52 7.32
C CYS A 124 -8.25 4.36 8.60
N GLY A 125 -9.44 4.90 8.85
CA GLY A 125 -9.75 5.60 10.10
C GLY A 125 -9.59 4.71 11.33
N LEU A 126 -10.03 3.45 11.24
CA LEU A 126 -9.87 2.47 12.32
C LEU A 126 -8.39 2.11 12.55
N LEU A 127 -7.61 1.89 11.48
CA LEU A 127 -6.17 1.63 11.58
C LEU A 127 -5.43 2.81 12.20
N PHE A 128 -5.81 4.04 11.82
CA PHE A 128 -5.22 5.27 12.36
C PHE A 128 -5.45 5.42 13.86
N TRP A 129 -6.63 5.01 14.37
CA TRP A 129 -6.89 4.99 15.80
C TRP A 129 -5.98 4.01 16.56
N PHE A 130 -5.80 2.79 16.02
CA PHE A 130 -4.92 1.80 16.63
C PHE A 130 -3.45 2.22 16.63
N PHE A 131 -3.02 2.95 15.59
CA PHE A 131 -1.69 3.54 15.47
C PHE A 131 -1.30 4.40 16.67
N CYS A 132 -2.23 5.23 17.13
CA CYS A 132 -1.97 6.23 18.14
C CYS A 132 -2.21 5.72 19.56
N LYS A 133 -2.68 4.47 19.70
CA LYS A 133 -2.94 3.88 21.02
C LYS A 133 -1.68 3.30 21.69
N GLY A 134 -0.55 3.20 20.98
CA GLY A 134 0.73 2.72 21.51
C GLY A 134 0.67 1.25 21.93
N HIS A 135 1.29 0.35 21.16
CA HIS A 135 1.45 -1.04 21.59
C HIS A 135 2.93 -1.32 21.82
N ASP A 136 3.25 -1.75 23.04
CA ASP A 136 4.57 -2.24 23.41
C ASP A 136 4.83 -3.61 22.74
N GLU A 137 5.99 -3.70 22.09
CA GLU A 137 6.84 -4.89 21.93
C GLU A 137 6.20 -6.24 21.58
N ALA A 138 5.39 -6.29 20.53
CA ALA A 138 4.90 -7.54 19.96
C ALA A 138 5.45 -7.81 18.54
N PHE A 139 6.71 -7.48 18.27
CA PHE A 139 7.34 -7.58 16.93
C PHE A 139 7.13 -8.96 16.27
N GLU A 140 7.38 -10.04 17.01
CA GLU A 140 7.27 -11.42 16.50
C GLU A 140 5.80 -11.82 16.20
N ILE A 141 4.87 -11.37 17.03
CA ILE A 141 3.42 -11.60 16.85
C ILE A 141 2.90 -10.78 15.67
N ILE A 142 3.38 -9.53 15.53
CA ILE A 142 3.00 -8.61 14.46
C ILE A 142 3.50 -9.12 13.10
N GLU A 143 4.75 -9.61 13.03
CA GLU A 143 5.31 -10.20 11.82
C GLU A 143 4.59 -11.48 11.42
N THR A 144 4.31 -12.36 12.39
CA THR A 144 3.55 -13.59 12.16
C THR A 144 2.12 -13.29 11.69
N ALA A 145 1.46 -12.28 12.28
CA ALA A 145 0.13 -11.86 11.88
C ALA A 145 0.11 -11.26 10.46
N SER A 146 1.15 -10.54 10.06
CA SER A 146 1.34 -10.06 8.67
C SER A 146 1.45 -11.21 7.65
N GLY A 147 2.17 -12.29 8.02
CA GLY A 147 2.26 -13.51 7.22
C GLY A 147 0.90 -14.19 7.03
N TYR A 148 0.14 -14.37 8.12
CA TYR A 148 -1.21 -14.93 8.05
C TYR A 148 -2.17 -14.05 7.27
N ALA A 149 -2.06 -12.73 7.41
CA ALA A 149 -2.88 -11.77 6.71
C ALA A 149 -2.67 -11.82 5.18
N TRP A 150 -1.43 -12.04 4.74
CA TRP A 150 -1.12 -12.28 3.33
C TRP A 150 -1.66 -13.62 2.81
N ALA A 151 -1.52 -14.69 3.59
CA ALA A 151 -2.09 -16.00 3.23
C ALA A 151 -3.63 -15.93 3.13
N LEU A 152 -4.28 -15.23 4.07
CA LEU A 152 -5.72 -14.96 4.04
C LEU A 152 -6.13 -14.24 2.76
N TRP A 153 -5.37 -13.21 2.37
CA TRP A 153 -5.65 -12.44 1.16
C TRP A 153 -5.57 -13.31 -0.12
N ILE A 154 -4.57 -14.19 -0.21
CA ILE A 154 -4.46 -15.15 -1.33
C ILE A 154 -5.63 -16.12 -1.35
N VAL A 155 -5.99 -16.68 -0.19
CA VAL A 155 -7.12 -17.60 -0.07
C VAL A 155 -8.41 -16.92 -0.50
N ALA A 156 -8.65 -15.67 -0.07
CA ALA A 156 -9.76 -14.87 -0.53
C ALA A 156 -9.78 -14.70 -2.05
N PHE A 157 -8.63 -14.42 -2.67
CA PHE A 157 -8.53 -14.27 -4.12
C PHE A 157 -8.90 -15.57 -4.85
N PHE A 158 -8.48 -16.72 -4.35
CA PHE A 158 -8.88 -18.02 -4.89
C PHE A 158 -10.38 -18.30 -4.71
N VAL A 159 -10.96 -17.95 -3.56
CA VAL A 159 -12.41 -18.08 -3.33
C VAL A 159 -13.19 -17.21 -4.30
N PHE A 160 -12.74 -15.99 -4.56
CA PHE A 160 -13.36 -15.08 -5.55
C PHE A 160 -13.33 -15.68 -6.97
N MET A 161 -12.23 -16.33 -7.36
CA MET A 161 -12.04 -16.94 -8.68
C MET A 161 -12.79 -18.28 -8.87
N ILE A 162 -12.79 -19.15 -7.86
CA ILE A 162 -13.30 -20.53 -7.95
C ILE A 162 -14.78 -20.61 -7.54
N ALA A 163 -15.20 -19.80 -6.56
CA ALA A 163 -16.53 -19.84 -5.99
C ALA A 163 -17.15 -18.43 -5.89
N PRO A 164 -17.52 -17.81 -7.03
CA PRO A 164 -18.04 -16.45 -7.08
C PRO A 164 -19.36 -16.26 -6.30
N ALA A 165 -20.08 -17.35 -5.99
CA ALA A 165 -21.24 -17.30 -5.10
C ALA A 165 -20.89 -16.78 -3.68
N TYR A 166 -19.64 -16.93 -3.24
CA TYR A 166 -19.14 -16.44 -1.95
C TYR A 166 -18.31 -15.15 -2.09
N TRP A 167 -18.53 -14.36 -3.14
CA TRP A 167 -17.76 -13.14 -3.43
C TRP A 167 -17.68 -12.18 -2.24
N LEU A 168 -18.78 -11.97 -1.50
CA LEU A 168 -18.80 -11.06 -0.35
C LEU A 168 -17.88 -11.54 0.77
N PHE A 169 -17.86 -12.85 1.02
CA PHE A 169 -16.98 -13.47 2.01
C PHE A 169 -15.51 -13.35 1.59
N ALA A 170 -15.21 -13.60 0.31
CA ALA A 170 -13.87 -13.38 -0.24
C ALA A 170 -13.41 -11.93 -0.10
N VAL A 171 -14.26 -10.96 -0.42
CA VAL A 171 -13.93 -9.53 -0.31
C VAL A 171 -13.72 -9.12 1.15
N MET A 172 -14.56 -9.57 2.08
CA MET A 172 -14.38 -9.30 3.52
C MET A 172 -13.08 -9.91 4.05
N LEU A 173 -12.73 -11.11 3.60
CA LEU A 173 -11.54 -11.86 4.02
C LEU A 173 -10.26 -11.24 3.43
N ALA A 174 -10.29 -10.80 2.17
CA ALA A 174 -9.22 -10.03 1.53
C ALA A 174 -9.04 -8.64 2.17
N GLY A 175 -10.13 -7.91 2.40
CA GLY A 175 -10.11 -6.60 3.05
C GLY A 175 -9.55 -6.68 4.47
N GLY A 176 -10.02 -7.65 5.27
CA GLY A 176 -9.48 -7.92 6.61
C GLY A 176 -8.00 -8.28 6.58
N GLY A 177 -7.58 -9.14 5.65
CA GLY A 177 -6.17 -9.49 5.46
C GLY A 177 -5.30 -8.29 5.10
N ILE A 178 -5.71 -7.45 4.14
CA ILE A 178 -4.94 -6.24 3.80
C ILE A 178 -4.86 -5.28 4.99
N LEU A 179 -5.99 -5.01 5.67
CA LEU A 179 -6.01 -4.12 6.82
C LEU A 179 -5.07 -4.60 7.92
N LEU A 180 -5.07 -5.90 8.22
CA LEU A 180 -4.23 -6.50 9.24
C LEU A 180 -2.74 -6.46 8.85
N LYS A 181 -2.43 -6.71 7.58
CA LYS A 181 -1.06 -6.62 7.04
C LYS A 181 -0.52 -5.19 7.09
N VAL A 182 -1.33 -4.21 6.70
CA VAL A 182 -0.96 -2.79 6.77
C VAL A 182 -0.78 -2.37 8.22
N MET A 183 -1.73 -2.70 9.11
CA MET A 183 -1.59 -2.48 10.56
C MET A 183 -0.30 -3.03 11.12
N ALA A 184 0.07 -4.25 10.74
CA ALA A 184 1.28 -4.88 11.24
C ALA A 184 2.54 -4.11 10.83
N LYS A 185 2.68 -3.74 9.55
CA LYS A 185 3.82 -2.93 9.08
C LYS A 185 3.85 -1.55 9.72
N MET A 186 2.69 -0.97 9.92
CA MET A 186 2.51 0.35 10.48
C MET A 186 2.82 0.41 11.99
N ALA A 187 2.48 -0.63 12.75
CA ALA A 187 2.88 -0.77 14.15
C ALA A 187 4.42 -0.80 14.30
N LEU A 188 5.14 -1.42 13.36
CA LEU A 188 6.62 -1.43 13.34
C LEU A 188 7.20 -0.01 13.15
N VAL A 189 6.53 0.87 12.39
CA VAL A 189 6.93 2.28 12.26
C VAL A 189 6.64 3.07 13.53
N GLY A 190 5.57 2.73 14.26
CA GLY A 190 5.23 3.31 15.55
C GLY A 190 6.22 2.96 16.67
N THR A 191 6.79 1.74 16.67
CA THR A 191 7.79 1.31 17.66
C THR A 191 9.18 1.91 17.39
N MET A 192 9.51 2.26 16.14
CA MET A 192 10.71 3.04 15.78
C MET A 192 10.69 4.48 16.35
N ARG A 193 9.57 4.92 16.94
CA ARG A 193 9.38 6.25 17.52
C ARG A 193 9.85 6.38 18.99
N GLY A 194 10.55 5.38 19.50
CA GLY A 194 11.22 5.41 20.80
C GLY A 194 10.39 4.79 21.92
N GLY A 195 10.31 3.45 21.92
CA GLY A 195 10.06 2.69 23.14
C GLY A 195 11.34 2.68 24.00
N ARG A 196 11.17 2.74 25.32
CA ARG A 196 12.27 2.51 26.28
C ARG A 196 12.67 1.05 26.18
N ASP A 197 13.67 0.76 25.35
CA ASP A 197 14.64 -0.35 25.45
C ASP A 197 15.15 -0.73 24.05
N VAL A 198 15.84 0.23 23.40
CA VAL A 198 16.95 -0.04 22.47
C VAL A 198 18.23 0.55 23.03
#